data_AF-A0AAD1ZM58-F1
#
_entry.id   AF-A0AAD1ZM58-F1
#
_cell.length_a   1.000
_cell.length_b   1.000
_cell.length_c   1.000
_cell.angle_alpha   90.00
_cell.angle_beta   90.00
_cell.angle_gamma   90.00
#
_symmetry.space_group_name_H-M   'P 1'
#
loop_
_entity.id
_entity.type
_entity.pdbx_description
1 polymer ?
#
loop_
_entity_poly.entity_id
_entity_poly.type
_entity_poly.pdbx_seq_one_letter_code
_entity_poly.pdbx_strand_id
1 'polypeptide(L)'
;MEEGQLNPRTVEVFGDFKGHRNGLIKALTTARVLLQDFTGVPAVVDLTSMRDVMKNLGSDPDKINPLVDIDLCLSYAVFSRFDIDFEKEPTGTGKDGKSVYFKDIWPSSAGIAE
;
A
#
# COMPACT_ATOMS: atom_id res chain seq x y z
N MET A 1 -25.00 -9.59 9.62
CA MET A 1 -24.21 -9.47 8.37
C MET A 1 -22.77 -9.45 8.84
N GLU A 2 -21.98 -10.49 8.58
CA GLU A 2 -20.56 -10.51 8.96
C GLU A 2 -19.82 -9.46 8.13
N GLU A 3 -19.00 -8.65 8.80
CA GLU A 3 -18.19 -7.60 8.18
C GLU A 3 -17.31 -8.20 7.06
N GLY A 4 -17.44 -7.69 5.83
CA GLY A 4 -16.57 -8.03 4.71
C GLY A 4 -17.05 -9.11 3.74
N GLN A 5 -18.19 -9.77 3.97
CA GLN A 5 -18.73 -10.73 2.99
C GLN A 5 -19.41 -10.01 1.81
N LEU A 6 -18.89 -10.24 0.60
CA LEU A 6 -19.54 -9.82 -0.64
C LEU A 6 -20.95 -10.42 -0.72
N ASN A 7 -21.93 -9.61 -1.13
CA ASN A 7 -23.28 -10.09 -1.35
C ASN A 7 -23.25 -11.25 -2.38
N PRO A 8 -23.92 -12.38 -2.16
CA PRO A 8 -23.98 -13.48 -3.13
C PRO A 8 -24.36 -13.03 -4.55
N ARG A 9 -25.22 -12.01 -4.67
CA ARG A 9 -25.59 -11.39 -5.96
C ARG A 9 -24.41 -10.70 -6.66
N THR A 10 -23.43 -10.21 -5.91
CA THR A 10 -22.19 -9.64 -6.47
C THR A 10 -21.34 -10.74 -7.12
N VAL A 11 -21.27 -11.93 -6.52
CA VAL A 11 -20.51 -13.09 -7.04
C VAL A 11 -21.10 -13.60 -8.34
N GLU A 12 -22.43 -13.73 -8.43
CA GLU A 12 -23.14 -14.13 -9.66
C GLU A 12 -22.88 -13.15 -10.82
N VAL A 13 -22.85 -11.85 -10.53
CA VAL A 13 -22.57 -10.77 -11.51
C VAL A 13 -21.11 -10.79 -12.00
N PHE A 14 -20.18 -11.41 -11.27
CA PHE A 14 -18.82 -11.67 -11.77
C PHE A 14 -18.77 -12.89 -12.69
N GLY A 15 -19.55 -13.95 -12.41
CA GLY A 15 -19.63 -15.15 -13.25
C GLY A 15 -20.19 -14.90 -14.65
N ASP A 16 -21.17 -14.00 -14.77
CA ASP A 16 -21.82 -13.64 -16.05
C ASP A 16 -21.14 -12.47 -16.79
N PHE A 17 -19.84 -12.25 -16.59
CA PHE A 17 -19.13 -11.11 -17.19
C PHE A 17 -19.04 -11.23 -18.73
N LYS A 18 -20.01 -10.64 -19.44
CA LYS A 18 -20.07 -10.52 -20.92
C LYS A 18 -19.72 -9.14 -21.47
N GLY A 19 -18.85 -8.39 -20.77
CA GLY A 19 -18.20 -7.19 -21.32
C GLY A 19 -19.10 -6.01 -21.69
N HIS A 20 -20.39 -6.00 -21.36
CA HIS A 20 -21.28 -4.88 -21.66
C HIS A 20 -21.56 -3.98 -20.44
N ARG A 21 -21.21 -2.71 -20.64
CA ARG A 21 -21.32 -1.57 -19.75
C ARG A 21 -22.79 -1.33 -19.37
N ASN A 22 -23.14 -1.46 -18.10
CA ASN A 22 -24.33 -0.85 -17.51
C ASN A 22 -24.11 -0.66 -16.00
N GLY A 23 -23.76 0.57 -15.59
CA GLY A 23 -24.05 1.24 -14.31
C GLY A 23 -23.79 0.56 -12.95
N LEU A 24 -23.39 -0.71 -12.89
CA LEU A 24 -23.21 -1.46 -11.65
C LEU A 24 -21.77 -1.27 -11.14
N ILE A 25 -21.63 -0.56 -10.03
CA ILE A 25 -20.39 -0.52 -9.26
C ILE A 25 -20.19 -1.91 -8.66
N LYS A 26 -19.17 -2.63 -9.13
CA LYS A 26 -18.79 -3.94 -8.60
C LYS A 26 -17.84 -3.75 -7.43
N ALA A 27 -18.18 -4.32 -6.27
CA ALA A 27 -17.27 -4.37 -5.14
C ALA A 27 -16.19 -5.43 -5.40
N LEU A 28 -14.92 -5.03 -5.29
CA LEU A 28 -13.77 -5.91 -5.34
C LEU A 28 -13.07 -5.84 -3.99
N THR A 29 -12.88 -6.99 -3.36
CA THR A 29 -12.06 -7.09 -2.15
C THR A 29 -10.63 -7.42 -2.58
N THR A 30 -9.68 -6.57 -2.24
CA THR A 30 -8.26 -6.79 -2.54
C THR A 30 -7.63 -7.68 -1.47
N ALA A 31 -6.59 -8.45 -1.85
CA ALA A 31 -5.85 -9.28 -0.90
C ALA A 31 -4.80 -8.48 -0.10
N ARG A 32 -4.27 -7.39 -0.69
CA ARG A 32 -3.28 -6.49 -0.10
C ARG A 32 -3.34 -5.13 -0.75
N VAL A 33 -2.78 -4.12 -0.11
CA VAL A 33 -2.69 -2.74 -0.63
C VAL A 33 -1.23 -2.32 -0.69
N LEU A 34 -0.81 -1.82 -1.86
CA LEU A 34 0.48 -1.16 -2.00
C LEU A 34 0.27 0.36 -1.89
N LEU A 35 0.96 1.01 -0.96
CA LEU A 35 0.94 2.47 -0.82
C LEU A 35 2.27 3.05 -1.28
N GLN A 36 2.20 4.19 -1.96
CA GLN A 36 3.38 4.98 -2.33
C GLN A 36 3.64 6.02 -1.24
N ASP A 37 4.88 6.45 -1.09
CA ASP A 37 5.40 7.43 -0.12
C ASP A 37 4.39 8.55 0.24
N PHE A 38 3.92 9.31 -0.76
CA PHE A 38 3.06 10.48 -0.55
C PHE A 38 1.57 10.15 -0.34
N THR A 39 1.14 8.94 -0.68
CA THR A 39 -0.24 8.48 -0.44
C THR A 39 -0.36 7.66 0.85
N GLY A 40 0.74 7.10 1.34
CA GLY A 40 0.81 6.38 2.60
C GLY A 40 0.69 7.30 3.82
N VAL A 41 1.36 8.44 3.80
CA VAL A 41 1.32 9.41 4.90
C VAL A 41 -0.11 9.88 5.25
N PRO A 42 -0.92 10.41 4.30
CA PRO A 42 -2.29 10.82 4.63
C PRO A 42 -3.14 9.64 5.12
N ALA A 43 -2.96 8.44 4.56
CA ALA A 43 -3.69 7.24 5.01
C ALA A 43 -3.39 6.88 6.47
N VAL A 44 -2.12 6.97 6.90
CA VAL A 44 -1.74 6.73 8.31
C VAL A 44 -2.26 7.82 9.24
N VAL A 45 -2.25 9.08 8.77
CA VAL A 45 -2.82 10.22 9.51
C VAL A 45 -4.31 10.04 9.74
N ASP A 46 -5.05 9.56 8.73
CA ASP A 46 -6.48 9.28 8.85
C ASP A 46 -6.75 8.17 9.88
N LEU A 47 -6.01 7.05 9.83
CA LEU A 47 -6.14 5.97 10.81
C LEU A 47 -5.87 6.47 12.24
N THR A 48 -4.85 7.30 12.42
CA THR A 48 -4.52 7.89 13.72
C THR A 48 -5.64 8.81 14.21
N SER A 49 -6.16 9.65 13.32
CA SER A 49 -7.28 10.53 13.63
C SER A 49 -8.53 9.75 14.03
N MET A 50 -8.83 8.65 13.34
CA MET A 50 -9.94 7.75 13.68
C MET A 50 -9.75 7.07 15.05
N ARG A 51 -8.52 6.66 15.38
CA ARG A 51 -8.19 6.09 16.70
C ARG A 51 -8.40 7.10 17.83
N ASP A 52 -7.97 8.35 17.62
CA ASP A 52 -8.16 9.42 18.59
C ASP A 52 -9.66 9.70 18.83
N VAL A 53 -10.46 9.70 17.76
CA VAL A 53 -11.93 9.81 17.87
C VAL A 53 -12.52 8.63 18.65
N MET A 54 -12.12 7.39 18.36
CA MET A 54 -12.60 6.22 19.10
C MET A 54 -12.28 6.28 20.58
N LYS A 55 -11.06 6.71 20.93
CA LYS A 55 -10.64 6.91 22.31
C LYS A 55 -11.50 7.96 23.02
N ASN A 56 -11.79 9.09 22.37
CA ASN A 56 -12.64 10.13 22.92
C ASN A 56 -14.09 9.67 23.14
N LEU A 57 -14.56 8.70 22.34
CA LEU A 57 -15.87 8.08 22.49
C LEU A 57 -15.90 6.94 23.52
N GLY A 58 -14.79 6.69 24.24
CA GLY A 58 -14.67 5.60 25.21
C GLY A 58 -14.68 4.21 24.58
N SER A 59 -14.42 4.13 23.27
CA SER A 59 -14.33 2.88 22.52
C SER A 59 -12.87 2.45 22.36
N ASP A 60 -12.68 1.17 22.04
CA ASP A 60 -11.34 0.59 21.84
C ASP A 60 -10.73 1.05 20.50
N PRO A 61 -9.62 1.81 20.50
CA PRO A 61 -8.96 2.29 19.28
C PRO A 61 -8.32 1.16 18.46
N ASP A 62 -8.04 0.00 19.05
CA ASP A 62 -7.41 -1.13 18.34
C ASP A 62 -8.34 -1.80 17.32
N LYS A 63 -9.62 -1.39 17.29
CA LYS A 63 -10.54 -1.76 16.21
C LYS A 63 -10.24 -1.03 14.90
N ILE A 64 -9.49 0.07 14.93
CA ILE A 64 -9.05 0.79 13.73
C ILE A 64 -7.69 0.25 13.30
N ASN A 65 -7.73 -0.84 12.55
CA ASN A 65 -6.57 -1.44 11.91
C ASN A 65 -6.91 -1.78 10.45
N PRO A 66 -5.91 -1.76 9.55
CA PRO A 66 -6.09 -2.29 8.19
C PRO A 66 -6.68 -3.70 8.21
N LEU A 67 -7.66 -3.95 7.34
CA LEU A 67 -8.29 -5.28 7.20
C LEU A 67 -7.44 -6.25 6.38
N VAL A 68 -6.49 -5.73 5.60
CA VAL A 68 -5.59 -6.47 4.72
C VAL A 68 -4.19 -5.89 4.87
N ASP A 69 -3.19 -6.70 4.52
CA ASP A 69 -1.79 -6.30 4.60
C ASP A 69 -1.51 -5.08 3.71
N ILE A 70 -0.69 -4.17 4.24
CA ILE A 70 -0.27 -2.94 3.56
C ILE A 70 1.26 -2.95 3.43
N ASP A 71 1.74 -2.92 2.20
CA ASP A 71 3.16 -2.68 1.92
C ASP A 71 3.37 -1.22 1.54
N LEU A 72 4.30 -0.55 2.21
CA LEU A 72 4.68 0.82 1.92
C LEU A 72 5.94 0.84 1.04
N CYS A 73 5.78 1.28 -0.20
CA CYS A 73 6.91 1.58 -1.08
C CYS A 73 7.45 2.97 -0.73
N LEU A 74 8.72 3.06 -0.38
CA LEU A 74 9.44 4.32 -0.10
C LEU A 74 10.58 4.49 -1.10
N SER A 75 10.29 4.97 -2.31
CA SER A 75 11.32 5.15 -3.34
C SER A 75 11.78 6.61 -3.46
N TYR A 76 10.90 7.58 -3.24
CA TYR A 76 11.20 9.01 -3.39
C TYR A 76 11.96 9.59 -2.21
N ALA A 77 11.83 9.01 -1.02
CA ALA A 77 12.61 9.42 0.14
C ALA A 77 14.13 9.21 -0.07
N VAL A 78 14.51 8.23 -0.88
CA VAL A 78 15.92 7.95 -1.24
C VAL A 78 16.33 8.76 -2.47
N PHE A 79 15.43 8.89 -3.44
CA PHE A 79 15.69 9.54 -4.73
C PHE A 79 14.92 10.85 -4.85
N SER A 80 15.56 11.96 -4.48
CA SER A 80 15.00 13.31 -4.67
C SER A 80 14.97 13.77 -6.15
N ARG A 81 15.13 12.86 -7.11
CA ARG A 81 15.11 13.13 -8.56
C ARG A 81 14.33 12.04 -9.30
N PHE A 82 13.59 12.45 -10.31
CA PHE A 82 12.81 11.58 -11.21
C PHE A 82 13.63 11.07 -12.40
N ASP A 83 14.76 11.73 -12.69
CA ASP A 83 15.65 11.46 -13.82
C ASP A 83 16.98 10.89 -13.29
N ILE A 84 16.94 9.65 -12.80
CA ILE A 84 18.13 8.90 -12.37
C ILE A 84 18.19 7.62 -13.19
N ASP A 85 19.31 7.40 -13.87
CA ASP A 85 19.63 6.09 -14.45
C ASP A 85 20.22 5.16 -13.36
N PHE A 86 19.39 4.28 -12.81
CA PHE A 86 19.77 3.37 -11.71
C PHE A 86 20.93 2.41 -12.03
N GLU A 87 21.26 2.20 -13.32
CA GLU A 87 22.39 1.35 -13.72
C GLU A 87 23.69 2.13 -13.83
N LYS A 88 23.62 3.40 -14.24
CA LYS A 88 24.81 4.21 -14.56
C LYS A 88 25.17 5.21 -13.48
N GLU A 89 24.20 5.68 -12.71
CA GLU A 89 24.39 6.73 -11.73
C GLU A 89 24.49 6.18 -10.31
N PRO A 90 25.50 6.62 -9.54
CA PRO A 90 25.58 6.28 -8.13
C PRO A 90 24.47 7.00 -7.35
N THR A 91 23.75 6.25 -6.52
CA THR A 91 22.64 6.72 -5.70
C THR A 91 23.11 7.62 -4.56
N GLY A 92 24.39 7.53 -4.18
CA GLY A 92 25.01 8.41 -3.20
C GLY A 92 26.43 7.97 -2.86
N THR A 93 27.06 8.68 -1.93
CA THR A 93 28.36 8.31 -1.37
C THR A 93 28.15 7.70 0.01
N GLY A 94 28.56 6.44 0.18
CA GLY A 94 28.56 5.78 1.48
C GLY A 94 29.52 6.47 2.45
N LYS A 95 29.36 6.20 3.75
CA LYS A 95 30.25 6.75 4.81
C LYS A 95 31.74 6.44 4.57
N ASP A 96 32.01 5.39 3.79
CA ASP A 96 33.34 4.91 3.45
C ASP A 96 33.93 5.60 2.20
N GLY A 97 33.25 6.61 1.65
CA GLY A 97 33.67 7.31 0.43
C GLY A 97 33.39 6.53 -0.88
N LYS A 98 32.78 5.35 -0.79
CA LYS A 98 32.43 4.52 -1.95
C LYS A 98 31.10 4.97 -2.57
N SER A 99 31.05 4.96 -3.90
CA SER A 99 29.81 5.13 -4.65
C SER A 99 28.88 3.95 -4.41
N VAL A 100 27.67 4.22 -3.92
CA VAL A 100 26.62 3.23 -3.68
C VAL A 100 25.68 3.25 -4.88
N TYR A 101 25.26 2.08 -5.36
CA TYR A 101 24.29 1.94 -6.44
C TYR A 101 22.98 1.34 -5.91
N PHE A 102 21.88 1.48 -6.67
CA PHE A 102 20.57 1.00 -6.25
C PHE A 102 20.54 -0.51 -5.96
N LYS A 103 21.28 -1.29 -6.75
CA LYS A 103 21.45 -2.74 -6.54
C LYS A 103 22.05 -3.11 -5.18
N ASP A 104 22.81 -2.19 -4.56
CA ASP A 104 23.48 -2.45 -3.29
C ASP A 104 22.55 -2.20 -2.09
N ILE A 105 21.49 -1.41 -2.28
CA ILE A 105 20.50 -1.06 -1.24
C ILE A 105 19.19 -1.81 -1.40
N TRP A 106 18.84 -2.26 -2.61
CA TRP A 106 17.58 -2.92 -2.87
C TRP A 106 17.62 -4.38 -2.41
N PRO A 107 16.65 -4.85 -1.60
CA PRO A 107 16.61 -6.23 -1.16
C PRO A 107 16.43 -7.18 -2.36
N SER A 108 17.22 -8.24 -2.38
CA SER A 108 17.01 -9.32 -3.36
C SER A 108 15.65 -9.98 -3.10
N SER A 109 15.01 -10.51 -4.14
CA SER A 109 13.70 -11.17 -4.06
C SER A 109 13.60 -12.30 -3.02
N ALA A 110 14.74 -12.85 -2.58
CA ALA A 110 14.81 -13.86 -1.52
C ALA A 110 14.50 -13.31 -0.11
N GLY A 111 14.63 -11.99 0.13
CA GLY A 111 14.43 -11.38 1.45
C GLY A 111 13.07 -10.74 1.67
N ILE A 112 12.17 -10.82 0.67
CA ILE A 112 10.86 -10.11 0.64
C ILE A 112 9.69 -11.11 0.79
N ALA A 113 10.00 -12.40 0.91
CA ALA A 113 9.02 -13.49 1.00
C ALA A 113 9.23 -14.27 2.31
N GLU A 114 9.01 -13.60 3.43
CA GLU A 114 8.76 -14.21 4.74
C GLU A 114 7.56 -13.53 5.40
#